data_AF-A0A1J4JCY7-F1
#
_entry.id   AF-A0A1J4JCY7-F1
#
_cell.length_a   1.000
_cell.length_b   1.000
_cell.length_c   1.000
_cell.angle_alpha   90.00
_cell.angle_beta   90.00
_cell.angle_gamma   90.00
#
_symmetry.space_group_name_H-M   'P 1'
#
loop_
_entity.id
_entity.type
_entity.pdbx_description
1 polymer ?
#
loop_
_entity_poly.entity_id
_entity_poly.type
_entity_poly.pdbx_seq_one_letter_code
_entity_poly.pdbx_strand_id
1 'polypeptide(L)'
;MEYTFIKDISIPDNLPEEQRIKLEVFQKAMQLLEDEYVSIENKTNPYLLKSYQENAKEANKKRIEMNEMRETRLSSCEGVYEEEKKNLEKKFENANKSIFERIITSVARCDNHLMQELRLVSTSKRRRFEHMALDFPKYPQDSQIMQKVLHVMPRPLNMVLSEHEREHDLSIIKAEISSLEQDAIPDQIQVD
;
A
#
# COMPACT_ATOMS: atom_id res chain seq x y z
N MET A 1 32.29 71.61 -22.22
CA MET A 1 31.96 73.01 -22.55
C MET A 1 31.95 73.75 -21.23
N GLU A 2 32.87 74.70 -21.04
CA GLU A 2 32.81 75.61 -19.89
C GLU A 2 31.68 76.61 -20.18
N TYR A 3 30.57 76.46 -19.46
CA TYR A 3 29.50 77.44 -19.46
C TYR A 3 29.79 78.43 -18.33
N THR A 4 29.67 79.72 -18.61
CA THR A 4 29.68 80.77 -17.60
C THR A 4 28.35 80.74 -16.85
N PHE A 5 28.38 80.76 -15.52
CA PHE A 5 27.16 80.85 -14.72
C PHE A 5 26.46 82.18 -14.96
N ILE A 6 25.13 82.18 -14.91
CA ILE A 6 24.30 83.35 -15.17
C ILE A 6 24.61 84.49 -14.19
N LYS A 7 24.99 84.15 -12.95
CA LYS A 7 25.42 85.11 -11.92
C LYS A 7 26.70 85.87 -12.27
N ASP A 8 27.56 85.28 -13.12
CA ASP A 8 28.86 85.84 -13.48
C ASP A 8 28.76 86.80 -14.69
N ILE A 9 27.59 86.88 -15.33
CA ILE A 9 27.32 87.80 -16.44
C ILE A 9 27.13 89.22 -15.88
N SER A 10 28.05 90.14 -16.19
CA SER A 10 27.96 91.52 -15.71
C SER A 10 26.86 92.32 -16.44
N ILE A 11 26.04 93.06 -15.70
CA ILE A 11 25.05 93.98 -16.27
C ILE A 11 25.76 95.30 -16.64
N PRO A 12 25.56 95.85 -17.85
CA PRO A 12 26.19 97.10 -18.27
C PRO A 12 25.74 98.31 -17.44
N ASP A 13 26.68 99.13 -16.97
CA ASP A 13 26.41 100.34 -16.18
C ASP A 13 25.80 101.51 -16.99
N ASN A 14 25.83 101.42 -18.32
CA ASN A 14 25.37 102.47 -19.23
C ASN A 14 23.85 102.41 -19.53
N LEU A 15 23.09 101.60 -18.80
CA LEU A 15 21.66 101.41 -19.01
C LEU A 15 20.81 102.38 -18.17
N PRO A 16 19.63 102.82 -18.69
CA PRO A 16 18.62 103.49 -17.90
C PRO A 16 18.25 102.67 -16.66
N GLU A 17 18.03 103.33 -15.53
CA GLU A 17 17.78 102.70 -14.23
C GLU A 17 16.65 101.66 -14.27
N GLU A 18 15.56 101.96 -14.99
CA GLU A 18 14.44 101.04 -15.15
C GLU A 18 14.81 99.75 -15.91
N GLN A 19 15.71 99.84 -16.90
CA GLN A 19 16.19 98.68 -17.65
C GLN A 19 17.20 97.86 -16.84
N ARG A 20 18.05 98.53 -16.05
CA ARG A 20 18.99 97.87 -15.13
C ARG A 20 18.24 97.01 -14.11
N ILE A 21 17.22 97.57 -13.46
CA ILE A 21 16.40 96.84 -12.47
C ILE A 21 15.71 95.62 -13.10
N LYS A 22 15.16 95.76 -14.32
CA LYS A 22 14.53 94.63 -15.04
C LYS A 22 15.54 93.52 -15.34
N LEU A 23 16.75 93.88 -15.75
CA LEU A 23 17.84 92.93 -16.01
C LEU A 23 18.32 92.25 -14.74
N GLU A 24 18.43 92.95 -13.62
CA GLU A 24 18.79 92.37 -12.31
C GLU A 24 17.75 91.34 -11.84
N VAL A 25 16.46 91.69 -11.94
CA VAL A 25 15.36 90.77 -11.58
C VAL A 25 15.37 89.54 -12.50
N PHE A 26 15.56 89.74 -13.80
CA PHE A 26 15.64 88.65 -14.76
C PHE A 26 16.84 87.74 -14.49
N GLN A 27 18.02 88.31 -14.28
CA GLN A 27 19.24 87.57 -13.95
C GLN A 27 19.06 86.74 -12.69
N LYS A 28 18.45 87.31 -11.64
CA LYS A 28 18.16 86.60 -10.39
C LYS A 28 17.19 85.43 -10.60
N ALA A 29 16.14 85.63 -11.39
CA ALA A 29 15.20 84.55 -11.71
C ALA A 29 15.88 83.42 -12.50
N MET A 30 16.73 83.77 -13.46
CA MET A 30 17.49 82.81 -14.27
C MET A 30 18.55 82.07 -13.45
N GLN A 31 19.24 82.76 -12.53
CA GLN A 31 20.19 82.13 -11.61
C GLN A 31 19.50 81.08 -10.73
N LEU A 32 18.30 81.38 -10.19
CA LEU A 32 17.57 80.41 -9.38
C LEU A 32 17.19 79.15 -10.17
N LEU A 33 16.84 79.30 -11.45
CA LEU A 33 16.58 78.17 -12.34
C LEU A 33 17.85 77.36 -12.65
N GLU A 34 18.97 78.03 -12.87
CA GLU A 34 20.27 77.39 -13.07
C GLU A 34 20.72 76.61 -11.82
N ASP A 35 20.59 77.20 -10.64
CA ASP A 35 20.91 76.56 -9.36
C ASP A 35 20.02 75.32 -9.12
N GLU A 36 18.72 75.41 -9.43
CA GLU A 36 17.81 74.25 -9.33
C GLU A 36 18.17 73.15 -10.33
N TYR A 37 18.47 73.52 -11.58
CA TYR A 37 18.90 72.58 -12.62
C TYR A 37 20.17 71.83 -12.20
N VAL A 38 21.20 72.57 -11.76
CA VAL A 38 22.46 72.00 -11.26
C VAL A 38 22.23 71.10 -10.04
N SER A 39 21.29 71.47 -9.16
CA SER A 39 20.92 70.64 -8.00
C SER A 39 20.25 69.32 -8.41
N ILE A 40 19.42 69.35 -9.46
CA ILE A 40 18.80 68.14 -10.03
C ILE A 40 19.85 67.26 -10.70
N GLU A 41 20.72 67.85 -11.53
CA GLU A 41 21.79 67.15 -12.25
C GLU A 41 22.75 66.45 -11.27
N ASN A 42 23.15 67.16 -10.20
CA ASN A 42 23.99 66.63 -9.14
C ASN A 42 23.24 65.77 -8.12
N LYS A 43 21.94 65.55 -8.29
CA LYS A 43 21.08 64.74 -7.41
C LYS A 43 21.05 65.21 -5.95
N THR A 44 21.28 66.50 -5.71
CA THR A 44 21.22 67.12 -4.39
C THR A 44 19.88 67.81 -4.13
N ASN A 45 19.00 67.87 -5.14
CA ASN A 45 17.70 68.51 -5.00
C ASN A 45 16.86 67.82 -3.90
N PRO A 46 16.43 68.56 -2.86
CA PRO A 46 15.76 67.97 -1.70
C PRO A 46 14.39 67.38 -2.03
N TYR A 47 13.65 67.96 -2.98
CA TYR A 47 12.35 67.44 -3.41
C TYR A 47 12.51 66.13 -4.17
N LEU A 48 13.50 66.06 -5.05
CA LEU A 48 13.82 64.84 -5.80
C LEU A 48 14.26 63.72 -4.84
N LEU A 49 15.15 64.02 -3.89
CA LEU A 49 15.60 63.07 -2.87
C LEU A 49 14.43 62.54 -2.03
N LYS A 50 13.53 63.43 -1.59
CA LYS A 50 12.34 63.05 -0.84
C LYS A 50 11.42 62.13 -1.66
N SER A 51 11.19 62.47 -2.93
CA SER A 51 10.39 61.65 -3.84
C SER A 51 10.99 60.24 -4.01
N TYR A 52 12.30 60.13 -4.20
CA TYR A 52 12.98 58.83 -4.26
C TYR A 52 12.84 58.02 -2.97
N GLN A 53 12.96 58.67 -1.81
CA GLN A 53 12.78 58.01 -0.52
C GLN A 53 11.35 57.49 -0.33
N GLU A 54 10.34 58.27 -0.73
CA GLU A 54 8.93 57.84 -0.68
C GLU A 54 8.66 56.68 -1.62
N ASN A 55 9.17 56.74 -2.86
CA ASN A 55 9.07 55.64 -3.82
C ASN A 55 9.76 54.36 -3.31
N ALA A 56 10.92 54.48 -2.68
CA ALA A 56 11.63 53.35 -2.10
C ALA A 56 10.86 52.72 -0.93
N LYS A 57 10.23 53.54 -0.07
CA LYS A 57 9.37 53.06 1.02
C LYS A 57 8.16 52.30 0.48
N GLU A 58 7.48 52.85 -0.52
CA GLU A 58 6.32 52.22 -1.15
C GLU A 58 6.70 50.91 -1.84
N ALA A 59 7.81 50.88 -2.58
CA ALA A 59 8.31 49.66 -3.20
C ALA A 59 8.66 48.57 -2.17
N ASN A 60 9.28 48.96 -1.05
CA ASN A 60 9.58 48.01 0.02
C ASN A 60 8.31 47.48 0.69
N LYS A 61 7.32 48.33 0.93
CA LYS A 61 6.02 47.92 1.47
C LYS A 61 5.34 46.89 0.57
N LYS A 62 5.22 47.18 -0.73
CA LYS A 62 4.65 46.24 -1.71
C LYS A 62 5.40 44.91 -1.76
N ARG A 63 6.72 44.94 -1.62
CA ARG A 63 7.55 43.72 -1.57
C ARG A 63 7.22 42.87 -0.34
N ILE A 64 7.02 43.49 0.82
CA ILE A 64 6.65 42.79 2.06
C ILE A 64 5.26 42.16 1.90
N GLU A 65 4.27 42.92 1.45
CA GLU A 65 2.91 42.42 1.23
C GLU A 65 2.87 41.23 0.24
N MET A 66 3.66 41.31 -0.84
CA MET A 66 3.79 40.22 -1.80
C MET A 66 4.44 38.97 -1.20
N ASN A 67 5.42 39.13 -0.31
CA ASN A 67 6.05 38.01 0.40
C ASN A 67 5.07 37.36 1.38
N GLU A 68 4.33 38.15 2.17
CA GLU A 68 3.31 37.63 3.10
C GLU A 68 2.21 36.86 2.35
N MET A 69 1.76 37.39 1.20
CA MET A 69 0.81 36.68 0.33
C MET A 69 1.39 35.37 -0.20
N ARG A 70 2.68 35.36 -0.60
CA ARG A 70 3.36 34.15 -1.07
C ARG A 70 3.47 33.10 0.03
N GLU A 71 3.87 33.49 1.24
CA GLU A 71 3.97 32.59 2.39
C GLU A 71 2.61 31.99 2.76
N THR A 72 1.56 32.81 2.75
CA THR A 72 0.19 32.34 3.01
C THR A 72 -0.27 31.30 1.99
N ARG A 73 0.04 31.52 0.71
CA ARG A 73 -0.26 30.55 -0.36
C ARG A 73 0.52 29.25 -0.21
N LEU A 74 1.81 29.33 0.13
CA LEU A 74 2.65 28.16 0.39
C LEU A 74 2.09 27.34 1.56
N SER A 75 1.78 28.00 2.68
CA SER A 75 1.20 27.35 3.86
C SER A 75 -0.14 26.66 3.52
N SER A 76 -0.97 27.30 2.70
CA SER A 76 -2.23 26.71 2.23
C SER A 76 -1.99 25.45 1.38
N CYS A 77 -1.02 25.49 0.46
CA CYS A 77 -0.65 24.34 -0.37
C CYS A 77 -0.09 23.19 0.47
N GLU A 78 0.76 23.49 1.46
CA GLU A 78 1.29 22.49 2.39
C GLU A 78 0.17 21.84 3.21
N GLY A 79 -0.81 22.63 3.67
CA GLY A 79 -1.98 22.13 4.38
C GLY A 79 -2.79 21.13 3.55
N VAL A 80 -3.09 21.49 2.28
CA VAL A 80 -3.80 20.60 1.35
C VAL A 80 -2.98 19.33 1.06
N TYR A 81 -1.67 19.46 0.85
CA TYR A 81 -0.80 18.33 0.59
C TYR A 81 -0.79 17.33 1.76
N GLU A 82 -0.64 17.82 2.99
CA GLU A 82 -0.64 16.96 4.18
C GLU A 82 -2.01 16.32 4.45
N GLU A 83 -3.11 17.03 4.15
CA GLU A 83 -4.45 16.46 4.22
C GLU A 83 -4.64 15.34 3.19
N GLU A 84 -4.26 15.56 1.93
CA GLU A 84 -4.34 14.56 0.88
C GLU A 84 -3.47 13.34 1.17
N LYS A 85 -2.26 13.56 1.71
CA LYS A 85 -1.37 12.47 2.14
C LYS A 85 -2.05 11.59 3.20
N LYS A 86 -2.62 12.19 4.26
CA LYS A 86 -3.35 11.45 5.30
C LYS A 86 -4.56 10.71 4.74
N ASN A 87 -5.30 11.34 3.82
CA ASN A 87 -6.44 10.73 3.16
C ASN A 87 -6.00 9.51 2.32
N LEU A 88 -4.87 9.61 1.62
CA LEU A 88 -4.31 8.51 0.82
C LEU A 88 -3.85 7.36 1.72
N GLU A 89 -3.12 7.65 2.80
CA GLU A 89 -2.68 6.66 3.79
C GLU A 89 -3.88 5.90 4.39
N LYS A 90 -4.94 6.61 4.77
CA LYS A 90 -6.17 6.01 5.28
C LYS A 90 -6.87 5.12 4.24
N LYS A 91 -6.95 5.56 2.98
CA LYS A 91 -7.52 4.76 1.88
C LYS A 91 -6.71 3.48 1.66
N PHE A 92 -5.39 3.58 1.69
CA PHE A 92 -4.49 2.44 1.56
C PHE A 92 -4.66 1.44 2.71
N GLU A 93 -4.70 1.91 3.95
CA GLU A 93 -4.92 1.06 5.12
C GLU A 93 -6.28 0.33 5.05
N ASN A 94 -7.35 1.04 4.66
CA ASN A 94 -8.67 0.45 4.50
C ASN A 94 -8.70 -0.60 3.37
N ALA A 95 -8.03 -0.34 2.25
CA ALA A 95 -7.92 -1.29 1.16
C ALA A 95 -7.19 -2.56 1.60
N ASN A 96 -6.08 -2.42 2.34
CA ASN A 96 -5.36 -3.56 2.89
C ASN A 96 -6.23 -4.37 3.84
N LYS A 97 -6.92 -3.73 4.80
CA LYS A 97 -7.86 -4.41 5.71
C LYS A 97 -8.92 -5.20 4.94
N SER A 98 -9.53 -4.59 3.93
CA SER A 98 -10.53 -5.25 3.09
C SER A 98 -9.98 -6.47 2.35
N ILE A 99 -8.75 -6.39 1.83
CA ILE A 99 -8.08 -7.52 1.18
C ILE A 99 -7.82 -8.65 2.20
N PHE A 100 -7.29 -8.31 3.37
CA PHE A 100 -7.04 -9.29 4.43
C PHE A 100 -8.31 -10.02 4.86
N GLU A 101 -9.40 -9.29 5.12
CA GLU A 101 -10.69 -9.89 5.47
C GLU A 101 -11.22 -10.81 4.36
N ARG A 102 -11.06 -10.41 3.09
CA ARG A 102 -11.46 -11.24 1.95
C ARG A 102 -10.64 -12.52 1.86
N ILE A 103 -9.33 -12.44 2.08
CA ILE A 103 -8.44 -13.61 2.10
C ILE A 103 -8.85 -14.56 3.22
N ILE A 104 -8.99 -14.06 4.46
CA ILE A 104 -9.40 -14.86 5.61
C ILE A 104 -10.74 -15.55 5.35
N THR A 105 -11.72 -14.80 4.84
CA THR A 105 -13.04 -15.34 4.50
C THR A 105 -12.95 -16.40 3.40
N SER A 106 -12.11 -16.19 2.39
CA SER A 106 -11.91 -17.16 1.30
C SER A 106 -11.25 -18.44 1.80
N VAL A 107 -10.20 -18.34 2.62
CA VAL A 107 -9.52 -19.49 3.23
C VAL A 107 -10.49 -20.29 4.08
N ALA A 108 -11.26 -19.63 4.95
CA ALA A 108 -12.27 -20.29 5.78
C ALA A 108 -13.33 -21.02 4.94
N ARG A 109 -13.74 -20.48 3.78
CA ARG A 109 -14.65 -21.19 2.87
C ARG A 109 -14.01 -22.42 2.24
N CYS A 110 -12.75 -22.31 1.81
CA CYS A 110 -11.99 -23.46 1.29
C CYS A 110 -11.86 -24.57 2.34
N ASP A 111 -11.49 -24.23 3.58
CA ASP A 111 -11.36 -25.20 4.67
C ASP A 111 -12.69 -25.90 4.97
N ASN A 112 -13.79 -25.13 5.03
CA ASN A 112 -15.12 -25.69 5.23
C ASN A 112 -15.52 -26.62 4.08
N HIS A 113 -15.24 -26.25 2.83
CA HIS A 113 -15.52 -27.09 1.67
C HIS A 113 -14.71 -28.39 1.70
N LEU A 114 -13.40 -28.32 1.97
CA LEU A 114 -12.54 -29.49 2.12
C LEU A 114 -13.04 -30.42 3.24
N MET A 115 -13.43 -29.87 4.38
CA MET A 115 -14.00 -30.65 5.50
C MET A 115 -15.32 -31.31 5.14
N GLN A 116 -16.17 -30.67 4.33
CA GLN A 116 -17.41 -31.28 3.82
C GLN A 116 -17.12 -32.44 2.88
N GLU A 117 -16.22 -32.26 1.91
CA GLU A 117 -15.80 -33.32 0.98
C GLU A 117 -15.21 -34.52 1.74
N LEU A 118 -14.34 -34.28 2.73
CA LEU A 118 -13.78 -35.33 3.57
C LEU A 118 -14.85 -36.11 4.34
N ARG A 119 -15.88 -35.42 4.87
CA ARG A 119 -17.02 -36.07 5.54
C ARG A 119 -17.86 -36.92 4.57
N LEU A 120 -18.06 -36.46 3.34
CA LEU A 120 -18.77 -37.22 2.31
C LEU A 120 -17.99 -38.47 1.91
N VAL A 121 -16.67 -38.38 1.77
CA VAL A 121 -15.81 -39.53 1.48
C VAL A 121 -15.84 -40.54 2.63
N SER A 122 -15.75 -40.10 3.88
CA SER A 122 -15.75 -41.02 5.04
C SER A 122 -17.10 -41.73 5.22
N THR A 123 -18.22 -41.02 5.05
CA THR A 123 -19.56 -41.62 5.07
C THR A 123 -19.79 -42.55 3.88
N SER A 124 -19.30 -42.21 2.68
CA SER A 124 -19.39 -43.06 1.49
C SER A 124 -18.56 -44.34 1.63
N LYS A 125 -17.35 -44.26 2.21
CA LYS A 125 -16.55 -45.46 2.53
C LYS A 125 -17.28 -46.34 3.56
N ARG A 126 -17.87 -45.75 4.61
CA ARG A 126 -18.71 -46.49 5.57
C ARG A 126 -19.88 -47.19 4.88
N ARG A 127 -20.60 -46.52 3.97
CA ARG A 127 -21.69 -47.14 3.19
C ARG A 127 -21.21 -48.28 2.29
N ARG A 128 -20.03 -48.15 1.66
CA ARG A 128 -19.45 -49.25 0.85
C ARG A 128 -19.11 -50.45 1.72
N PHE A 129 -18.61 -50.25 2.94
CA PHE A 129 -18.40 -51.35 3.90
C PHE A 129 -19.72 -51.87 4.50
N GLU A 130 -20.76 -51.06 4.65
CA GLU A 130 -22.10 -51.51 5.07
C GLU A 130 -22.85 -52.28 3.96
N HIS A 131 -22.57 -52.01 2.68
CA HIS A 131 -23.11 -52.77 1.54
C HIS A 131 -22.24 -53.95 1.11
N MET A 132 -20.96 -53.98 1.51
CA MET A 132 -20.11 -55.17 1.48
C MET A 132 -20.05 -55.88 2.83
N ALA A 133 -20.90 -55.51 3.79
CA ALA A 133 -21.09 -56.32 4.96
C ALA A 133 -21.63 -57.66 4.47
N LEU A 134 -20.76 -58.68 4.44
CA LEU A 134 -21.17 -60.06 4.62
C LEU A 134 -22.29 -60.02 5.67
N ASP A 135 -23.46 -60.56 5.34
CA ASP A 135 -24.60 -60.64 6.25
C ASP A 135 -24.12 -61.31 7.54
N PHE A 136 -23.67 -60.51 8.51
CA PHE A 136 -23.38 -61.00 9.82
C PHE A 136 -24.74 -61.32 10.41
N PRO A 137 -25.04 -62.60 10.71
CA PRO A 137 -26.32 -62.96 11.26
C PRO A 137 -26.57 -62.09 12.47
N LYS A 138 -27.69 -61.34 12.45
CA LYS A 138 -28.08 -60.50 13.58
C LYS A 138 -28.07 -61.38 14.82
N TYR A 139 -27.18 -61.08 15.77
CA TYR A 139 -27.14 -61.79 17.02
C TYR A 139 -28.56 -61.73 17.63
N PRO A 140 -29.18 -62.88 17.92
CA PRO A 140 -30.45 -62.90 18.63
C PRO A 140 -30.26 -62.14 19.94
N GLN A 141 -31.28 -61.39 20.39
CA GLN A 141 -31.22 -60.76 21.71
C GLN A 141 -30.90 -61.82 22.78
N ASP A 142 -30.10 -61.48 23.78
CA ASP A 142 -29.70 -62.40 24.86
C ASP A 142 -30.88 -63.13 25.50
N SER A 143 -32.06 -62.49 25.56
CA SER A 143 -33.31 -63.11 26.02
C SER A 143 -33.74 -64.32 25.19
N GLN A 144 -33.53 -64.29 23.87
CA GLN A 144 -33.82 -65.39 22.95
C GLN A 144 -32.75 -66.49 23.00
N ILE A 145 -31.49 -66.11 23.23
CA ILE A 145 -30.38 -67.05 23.41
C ILE A 145 -30.58 -67.85 24.69
N MET A 146 -30.90 -67.19 25.80
CA MET A 146 -31.11 -67.83 27.10
C MET A 146 -32.29 -68.80 27.12
N GLN A 147 -33.37 -68.55 26.35
CA GLN A 147 -34.49 -69.49 26.24
C GLN A 147 -34.12 -70.79 25.50
N LYS A 148 -33.18 -70.75 24.55
CA LYS A 148 -32.79 -71.95 23.78
C LYS A 148 -31.68 -72.76 24.45
N VAL A 149 -30.85 -72.15 25.29
CA VAL A 149 -29.73 -72.81 25.98
C VAL A 149 -30.21 -73.72 27.13
N LEU A 150 -31.40 -73.49 27.70
CA LEU A 150 -31.92 -74.33 28.78
C LEU A 150 -32.40 -75.72 28.34
N HIS A 151 -32.55 -76.02 27.03
CA HIS A 151 -33.28 -77.21 26.58
C HIS A 151 -32.58 -78.12 25.56
N VAL A 152 -31.28 -77.97 25.30
CA VAL A 152 -30.58 -78.87 24.37
C VAL A 152 -29.29 -79.39 24.98
N MET A 153 -29.28 -80.66 25.42
CA MET A 153 -28.04 -81.36 25.78
C MET A 153 -27.18 -81.58 24.52
N PRO A 154 -25.86 -81.37 24.58
CA PRO A 154 -24.99 -81.56 23.42
C PRO A 154 -24.81 -83.05 23.11
N ARG A 155 -25.03 -83.45 21.84
CA ARG A 155 -24.54 -84.73 21.29
C ARG A 155 -23.09 -84.56 20.82
N PRO A 156 -22.21 -85.55 21.00
CA PRO A 156 -20.85 -85.50 20.45
C PRO A 156 -20.88 -85.66 18.93
N LEU A 157 -20.17 -84.79 18.22
CA LEU A 157 -19.95 -84.85 16.77
C LEU A 157 -18.79 -85.79 16.46
N ASN A 158 -19.09 -86.92 15.82
CA ASN A 158 -18.10 -87.73 15.10
C ASN A 158 -17.93 -87.12 13.70
N MET A 159 -16.84 -86.38 13.47
CA MET A 159 -16.44 -85.95 12.14
C MET A 159 -15.40 -86.92 11.58
N VAL A 160 -15.81 -87.76 10.64
CA VAL A 160 -14.90 -88.55 9.79
C VAL A 160 -14.87 -87.85 8.43
N LEU A 161 -13.70 -87.33 8.03
CA LEU A 161 -13.50 -86.74 6.70
C LEU A 161 -13.49 -87.83 5.63
N SER A 162 -14.11 -87.56 4.49
CA SER A 162 -14.10 -88.50 3.37
C SER A 162 -12.72 -88.58 2.73
N GLU A 163 -12.42 -89.73 2.11
CA GLU A 163 -11.13 -89.96 1.45
C GLU A 163 -10.85 -88.94 0.33
N HIS A 164 -11.92 -88.46 -0.32
CA HIS A 164 -11.83 -87.46 -1.38
C HIS A 164 -11.47 -86.06 -0.86
N GLU A 165 -12.06 -85.63 0.27
CA GLU A 165 -11.69 -84.36 0.93
C GLU A 165 -10.23 -84.38 1.37
N ARG A 166 -9.79 -85.51 1.91
CA ARG A 166 -8.41 -85.70 2.37
C ARG A 166 -7.40 -85.67 1.20
N GLU A 167 -7.74 -86.24 0.05
CA GLU A 167 -6.88 -86.24 -1.13
C GLU A 167 -6.82 -84.86 -1.80
N HIS A 168 -7.94 -84.15 -1.87
CA HIS A 168 -8.02 -82.76 -2.33
C HIS A 168 -7.13 -81.85 -1.48
N ASP A 169 -7.26 -81.93 -0.15
CA ASP A 169 -6.49 -81.09 0.77
C ASP A 169 -4.99 -81.39 0.70
N LEU A 170 -4.61 -82.67 0.57
CA LEU A 170 -3.20 -83.05 0.37
C LEU A 170 -2.64 -82.56 -0.97
N SER A 171 -3.46 -82.50 -2.02
CA SER A 171 -3.05 -81.94 -3.32
C SER A 171 -2.78 -80.44 -3.21
N ILE A 172 -3.63 -79.70 -2.50
CA ILE A 172 -3.42 -78.26 -2.26
C ILE A 172 -2.15 -78.03 -1.45
N ILE A 173 -1.96 -78.77 -0.36
CA ILE A 173 -0.78 -78.65 0.48
C ILE A 173 0.50 -78.95 -0.31
N LYS A 174 0.51 -79.97 -1.18
CA LYS A 174 1.67 -80.27 -2.03
C LYS A 174 1.97 -79.15 -3.02
N ALA A 175 0.95 -78.57 -3.65
CA ALA A 175 1.14 -77.47 -4.59
C ALA A 175 1.74 -76.23 -3.90
N GLU A 176 1.28 -75.91 -2.69
CA GLU A 176 1.80 -74.80 -1.89
C GLU A 176 3.27 -75.02 -1.50
N ILE A 177 3.62 -76.24 -1.05
CA ILE A 177 5.01 -76.58 -0.70
C ILE A 177 5.93 -76.44 -1.92
N SER A 178 5.54 -76.94 -3.09
CA SER A 178 6.34 -76.80 -4.31
C SER A 178 6.50 -75.34 -4.76
N SER A 179 5.51 -74.48 -4.52
CA SER A 179 5.64 -73.04 -4.76
C SER A 179 6.67 -72.39 -3.84
N LEU A 180 6.69 -72.78 -2.56
CA LEU A 180 7.62 -72.25 -1.56
C LEU A 180 9.07 -72.71 -1.79
N GLU A 181 9.28 -73.89 -2.37
CA GLU A 181 10.62 -74.37 -2.74
C GLU A 181 11.22 -73.64 -3.95
N GLN A 182 10.39 -73.08 -4.84
CA GLN A 182 10.87 -72.30 -6.00
C GLN A 182 11.29 -70.87 -5.62
N ASP A 183 10.69 -70.29 -4.57
CA ASP A 183 11.01 -68.93 -4.09
C ASP A 183 12.20 -68.90 -3.10
N ALA A 184 12.78 -70.05 -2.77
CA ALA A 184 13.84 -70.20 -1.76
C ALA A 184 15.26 -70.41 -2.31
N ILE A 185 15.54 -70.00 -3.56
CA ILE A 185 16.93 -69.88 -4.07
C ILE A 185 17.34 -68.40 -4.04
N PRO A 186 18.16 -67.97 -3.07
CA PRO A 186 18.56 -66.57 -2.91
C PRO A 186 19.71 -66.16 -3.85
N ASP A 187 19.61 -64.92 -4.34
CA ASP A 187 20.69 -64.14 -4.95
C ASP A 187 21.99 -64.24 -4.13
N GLN A 188 23.03 -64.82 -4.71
CA GLN A 188 24.44 -64.40 -4.61
C GLN A 188 25.09 -64.82 -5.94
N ILE A 189 25.91 -64.04 -6.62
CA ILE A 189 27.22 -63.56 -6.17
C ILE A 189 27.60 -62.32 -7.00
N GLN A 190 28.23 -61.37 -6.30
CA GLN A 190 29.06 -60.26 -6.78
C GLN A 190 30.00 -60.69 -7.93
N VAL A 191 30.65 -59.81 -8.68
CA VAL A 191 31.96 -59.23 -8.32
C VAL A 191 32.37 -58.39 -9.54
N ASP A 192 32.78 -57.16 -9.23
CA ASP A 192 33.50 -56.15 -10.03
C ASP A 192 32.83 -55.50 -11.26
#